data_AF-A0A813ZUY5-F1
#
_entry.id   AF-A0A813ZUY5-F1
#
_cell.length_a   1.000
_cell.length_b   1.000
_cell.length_c   1.000
_cell.angle_alpha   90.00
_cell.angle_beta   90.00
_cell.angle_gamma   90.00
#
_symmetry.space_group_name_H-M   'P 1'
#
loop_
_entity.id
_entity.type
_entity.pdbx_description
1 polymer ?
#
loop_
_entity_poly.entity_id
_entity_poly.type
_entity_poly.pdbx_seq_one_letter_code
_entity_poly.pdbx_strand_id
1 'polypeptide(L)'
;MECLNLNNLTIVQWNCNGFIPKLDLFKHFLSRLNPDIVLLNELKVDEIRDNFFVNFTNYSKISKPRNNFGGGEAILIKNGIEFFQDLSLDNWGLELVGIRVRLGKCIVPIFCLYNPPNHILDYSFFEDISSKFPTFILGGDFNAKAGALGCTTGSNSNGLILEKALLNLNFSLVNDNSPTYFQINRDYTQVLDLFLCSPNILDKSAEFKVLYEWDMTSDHYPLLLNLDFGFKKNINLSDELKFDYLKSNWALFKSLLNQCNISLKDFNIKSSVEKLNEIITEEILKAAKLSIPKEEGKKKFRSNADKKKYNKLTAELRTQLRDFRNKS
;
A
#
# COMPACT_ATOMS: atom_id res chain seq x y z
N MET A 1 -4.70 17.22 2.85
CA MET A 1 -4.17 15.96 2.31
C MET A 1 -5.39 15.17 1.93
N GLU A 2 -5.70 15.15 0.64
CA GLU A 2 -6.67 14.22 0.08
C GLU A 2 -5.99 12.86 0.05
N CYS A 3 -6.57 11.85 0.71
CA CYS A 3 -6.10 10.49 0.59
C CYS A 3 -6.28 10.07 -0.87
N LEU A 4 -5.24 9.51 -1.49
CA LEU A 4 -5.36 8.95 -2.83
C LEU A 4 -6.33 7.78 -2.75
N ASN A 5 -7.49 7.90 -3.42
CA ASN A 5 -8.39 6.78 -3.61
C ASN A 5 -7.78 5.91 -4.73
N LEU A 6 -6.87 5.01 -4.34
CA LEU A 6 -6.17 4.11 -5.25
C LEU A 6 -7.15 3.04 -5.73
N ASN A 7 -7.55 3.15 -7.00
CA ASN A 7 -8.27 2.07 -7.67
C ASN A 7 -7.35 0.92 -8.03
N ASN A 8 -6.12 1.28 -8.40
CA ASN A 8 -5.06 0.35 -8.72
C ASN A 8 -3.92 0.57 -7.73
N LEU A 9 -3.20 -0.50 -7.42
CA LEU A 9 -2.01 -0.46 -6.58
C LEU A 9 -0.84 -1.05 -7.36
N THR A 10 0.19 -0.24 -7.60
CA THR A 10 1.44 -0.70 -8.22
C THR A 10 2.48 -0.97 -7.14
N ILE A 11 2.87 -2.24 -7.00
CA ILE A 11 3.89 -2.69 -6.06
C ILE A 11 5.12 -3.13 -6.86
N VAL A 12 6.29 -2.68 -6.42
CA VAL A 12 7.57 -3.20 -6.89
C VAL A 12 8.25 -3.97 -5.77
N GLN A 13 8.88 -5.09 -6.08
CA GLN A 13 9.83 -5.75 -5.19
C GLN A 13 11.20 -5.83 -5.84
N TRP A 14 12.26 -5.65 -5.05
CA TRP A 14 13.62 -5.76 -5.54
C TRP A 14 14.61 -6.14 -4.43
N ASN A 15 15.31 -7.26 -4.61
CA ASN A 15 16.53 -7.54 -3.87
C ASN A 15 17.67 -6.70 -4.45
N CYS A 16 18.09 -5.67 -3.70
CA CYS A 16 19.08 -4.72 -4.19
C CYS A 16 20.52 -5.17 -3.99
N ASN A 17 20.77 -6.23 -3.20
CA ASN A 17 22.10 -6.75 -2.87
C ASN A 17 23.11 -5.63 -2.60
N GLY A 18 22.83 -4.80 -1.60
CA GLY A 18 23.58 -3.59 -1.27
C GLY A 18 23.06 -2.35 -1.99
N PHE A 19 22.38 -1.48 -1.24
CA PHE A 19 21.60 -0.37 -1.79
C PHE A 19 22.44 0.86 -2.17
N ILE A 20 23.41 1.25 -1.34
CA ILE A 20 24.11 2.54 -1.46
C ILE A 20 24.79 2.74 -2.83
N PRO A 21 25.53 1.76 -3.39
CA PRO A 21 26.15 1.93 -4.71
C PRO A 21 25.14 2.15 -5.84
N LYS A 22 23.87 1.79 -5.62
CA LYS A 22 22.79 1.80 -6.62
C LYS A 22 21.81 2.94 -6.41
N LEU A 23 22.10 3.86 -5.48
CA LEU A 23 21.14 4.87 -5.02
C LEU A 23 20.65 5.78 -6.15
N ASP A 24 21.54 6.30 -6.99
CA ASP A 24 21.15 7.24 -8.06
C ASP A 24 20.38 6.55 -9.18
N LEU A 25 20.73 5.30 -9.48
CA LEU A 25 20.00 4.43 -10.38
C LEU A 25 18.59 4.15 -9.86
N PHE A 26 18.47 3.85 -8.56
CA PHE A 26 17.19 3.65 -7.91
C PHE A 26 16.34 4.93 -7.85
N LYS A 27 16.94 6.11 -7.66
CA LYS A 27 16.23 7.40 -7.79
C LYS A 27 15.68 7.57 -9.21
N HIS A 28 16.46 7.22 -10.24
CA HIS A 28 15.99 7.26 -11.62
C HIS A 28 14.83 6.30 -11.84
N PHE A 29 14.96 5.06 -11.36
CA PHE A 29 13.92 4.03 -11.37
C PHE A 29 12.60 4.53 -10.76
N LEU A 30 12.64 5.04 -9.52
CA LEU A 30 11.47 5.61 -8.86
C LEU A 30 10.86 6.78 -9.63
N SER A 31 11.69 7.65 -10.22
CA SER A 31 11.18 8.82 -10.96
C SER A 31 10.43 8.45 -12.23
N ARG A 32 10.79 7.32 -12.87
CA ARG A 32 10.19 6.86 -14.11
C ARG A 32 8.97 5.98 -13.87
N LEU A 33 9.09 5.01 -12.98
CA LEU A 33 8.04 4.03 -12.72
C LEU A 33 7.00 4.56 -11.72
N ASN A 34 7.43 5.40 -10.77
CA ASN A 34 6.58 6.04 -9.75
C ASN A 34 5.62 5.06 -9.02
N PRO A 35 6.11 3.89 -8.56
CA PRO A 35 5.27 2.87 -7.92
C PRO A 35 4.64 3.40 -6.63
N ASP A 36 3.53 2.79 -6.21
CA ASP A 36 2.84 3.16 -4.98
C ASP A 36 3.54 2.58 -3.75
N ILE A 37 4.05 1.36 -3.87
CA ILE A 37 4.77 0.66 -2.81
C ILE A 37 6.02 -0.01 -3.39
N VAL A 38 7.14 0.03 -2.66
CA VAL A 38 8.36 -0.66 -3.03
C VAL A 38 8.86 -1.50 -1.87
N LEU A 39 9.07 -2.79 -2.10
CA LEU A 39 9.63 -3.77 -1.17
C LEU A 39 11.11 -3.96 -1.51
N LEU A 40 12.01 -3.68 -0.57
CA LEU A 40 13.46 -3.75 -0.76
C LEU A 40 14.06 -4.80 0.17
N ASN A 41 14.83 -5.72 -0.41
CA ASN A 41 15.63 -6.71 0.33
C ASN A 41 17.13 -6.41 0.20
N GLU A 42 17.91 -6.92 1.16
CA GLU A 42 19.36 -6.80 1.24
C GLU A 42 19.88 -5.36 1.09
N LEU A 43 19.34 -4.41 1.86
CA LEU A 43 19.84 -3.03 1.84
C LEU A 43 21.34 -2.95 2.19
N LYS A 44 21.82 -3.83 3.09
CA LYS A 44 23.20 -3.89 3.62
C LYS A 44 23.69 -2.54 4.16
N VAL A 45 22.87 -1.93 5.01
CA VAL A 45 23.17 -0.65 5.68
C VAL A 45 22.91 -0.74 7.18
N ASP A 46 23.65 0.06 7.94
CA ASP A 46 23.33 0.34 9.34
C ASP A 46 22.22 1.40 9.45
N GLU A 47 21.74 1.62 10.68
CA GLU A 47 20.67 2.58 10.97
C GLU A 47 21.00 4.02 10.53
N ILE A 48 22.25 4.45 10.69
CA ILE A 48 22.68 5.80 10.32
C ILE A 48 22.55 6.00 8.81
N ARG A 49 23.07 5.05 8.04
CA ARG A 49 23.03 5.12 6.57
C ARG A 49 21.65 4.86 6.01
N ASP A 50 20.86 4.00 6.63
CA ASP A 50 19.45 3.85 6.30
C ASP A 50 18.69 5.18 6.43
N ASN A 51 18.85 5.87 7.56
CA ASN A 51 18.20 7.15 7.82
C ASN A 51 18.62 8.27 6.85
N PHE A 52 19.89 8.26 6.42
CA PHE A 52 20.41 9.30 5.53
C PHE A 52 20.16 9.03 4.05
N PHE A 53 20.43 7.80 3.58
CA PHE A 53 20.44 7.46 2.16
C PHE A 53 19.14 6.82 1.66
N VAL A 54 18.44 6.06 2.52
CA VAL A 54 17.15 5.46 2.18
C VAL A 54 16.04 6.42 2.62
N ASN A 55 16.06 7.63 2.05
CA ASN A 55 15.07 8.67 2.32
C ASN A 55 14.71 9.39 1.03
N PHE A 56 13.43 9.32 0.64
CA PHE A 56 12.94 9.83 -0.63
C PHE A 56 11.77 10.77 -0.36
N THR A 57 11.85 12.02 -0.82
CA THR A 57 10.88 13.08 -0.49
C THR A 57 9.42 12.72 -0.77
N ASN A 58 9.17 11.87 -1.77
CA ASN A 58 7.82 11.46 -2.17
C ASN A 58 7.34 10.13 -1.54
N TYR A 59 8.15 9.53 -0.67
CA TYR A 59 7.85 8.26 -0.03
C TYR A 59 8.07 8.34 1.48
N SER A 60 7.14 7.78 2.22
CA SER A 60 7.34 7.34 3.60
C SER A 60 8.10 6.02 3.61
N LYS A 61 8.82 5.72 4.69
CA LYS A 61 9.61 4.49 4.83
C LYS A 61 9.28 3.79 6.14
N ILE A 62 9.17 2.47 6.08
CA ILE A 62 9.38 1.58 7.23
C ILE A 62 10.56 0.67 6.89
N SER A 63 11.56 0.61 7.77
CA SER A 63 12.77 -0.19 7.54
C SER A 63 13.16 -0.96 8.79
N LYS A 64 13.84 -2.08 8.56
CA LYS A 64 14.55 -2.88 9.56
C LYS A 64 16.01 -2.97 9.11
N PRO A 65 16.83 -1.92 9.34
CA PRO A 65 18.23 -1.95 8.94
C PRO A 65 19.00 -2.98 9.78
N ARG A 66 20.15 -3.43 9.26
CA ARG A 66 20.96 -4.46 9.91
C ARG A 66 22.43 -4.03 10.01
N ASN A 67 23.22 -4.30 8.97
CA ASN A 67 24.63 -3.90 8.85
C ASN A 67 25.12 -4.06 7.40
N ASN A 68 26.43 -3.94 7.16
CA ASN A 68 27.03 -4.04 5.81
C ASN A 68 27.22 -5.44 5.24
N PHE A 69 27.07 -6.47 6.08
CA PHE A 69 27.47 -7.82 5.72
C PHE A 69 26.31 -8.64 5.16
N GLY A 70 25.08 -8.32 5.55
CA GLY A 70 23.88 -8.98 5.05
C GLY A 70 22.59 -8.40 5.60
N GLY A 71 21.50 -8.67 4.90
CA GLY A 71 20.16 -8.32 5.34
C GLY A 71 19.78 -6.86 5.21
N GLY A 72 18.66 -6.52 5.83
CA GLY A 72 18.11 -5.18 5.85
C GLY A 72 16.96 -5.08 4.87
N GLU A 73 15.78 -4.76 5.39
CA GLU A 73 14.54 -4.68 4.62
C GLU A 73 13.95 -3.28 4.72
N ALA A 74 13.33 -2.81 3.66
CA ALA A 74 12.51 -1.60 3.72
C ALA A 74 11.26 -1.72 2.84
N ILE A 75 10.20 -1.07 3.30
CA ILE A 75 9.04 -0.76 2.51
C ILE A 75 8.99 0.75 2.32
N LEU A 76 9.03 1.20 1.07
CA LEU A 76 8.76 2.58 0.69
C LEU A 76 7.29 2.70 0.29
N ILE A 77 6.59 3.69 0.83
CA ILE A 77 5.17 3.92 0.63
C ILE A 77 4.99 5.33 0.09
N LYS A 78 4.41 5.47 -1.10
CA LYS A 78 4.20 6.77 -1.73
C LYS A 78 3.35 7.68 -0.84
N ASN A 79 3.76 8.94 -0.72
CA ASN A 79 3.09 9.91 0.12
C ASN A 79 1.63 10.11 -0.34
N GLY A 80 0.71 10.14 0.63
CA GLY A 80 -0.74 10.23 0.39
C GLY A 80 -1.47 8.89 0.46
N ILE A 81 -0.74 7.77 0.54
CA ILE A 81 -1.28 6.46 0.89
C ILE A 81 -1.38 6.36 2.41
N GLU A 82 -2.56 5.99 2.91
CA GLU A 82 -2.76 5.75 4.35
C GLU A 82 -2.28 4.33 4.69
N PHE A 83 -1.37 4.24 5.66
CA PHE A 83 -0.84 2.96 6.13
C PHE A 83 -0.48 3.03 7.63
N PHE A 84 -0.28 1.85 8.22
CA PHE A 84 0.36 1.69 9.52
C PHE A 84 1.29 0.48 9.52
N GLN A 85 2.29 0.48 10.39
CA GLN A 85 3.21 -0.65 10.53
C GLN A 85 2.49 -1.86 11.14
N ASP A 86 2.73 -3.05 10.57
CA ASP A 86 2.25 -4.32 11.09
C ASP A 86 3.40 -5.08 11.74
N LEU A 87 3.25 -5.39 13.04
CA LEU A 87 4.23 -6.11 13.87
C LEU A 87 3.74 -7.51 14.28
N SER A 88 2.64 -8.00 13.70
CA SER A 88 1.97 -9.22 14.15
C SER A 88 2.69 -10.52 13.77
N LEU A 89 3.78 -10.41 12.99
CA LEU A 89 4.67 -11.50 12.60
C LEU A 89 6.10 -11.33 13.14
N ASP A 90 6.38 -10.29 13.95
CA ASP A 90 7.73 -9.99 14.45
C ASP A 90 8.29 -11.09 15.36
N ASN A 91 7.40 -11.82 16.04
CA ASN A 91 7.75 -12.92 16.93
C ASN A 91 8.45 -14.10 16.23
N TRP A 92 8.36 -14.18 14.89
CA TRP A 92 9.06 -15.19 14.10
C TRP A 92 10.56 -14.96 14.00
N GLY A 93 11.05 -13.77 14.37
CA GLY A 93 12.49 -13.47 14.32
C GLY A 93 13.08 -13.42 12.90
N LEU A 94 12.22 -13.31 11.89
CA LEU A 94 12.61 -13.24 10.48
C LEU A 94 13.06 -11.83 10.07
N GLU A 95 13.75 -11.79 8.94
CA GLU A 95 14.05 -10.58 8.18
C GLU A 95 12.80 -10.17 7.39
N LEU A 96 11.85 -9.60 8.12
CA LEU A 96 10.50 -9.30 7.68
C LEU A 96 10.10 -7.90 8.15
N VAL A 97 9.49 -7.12 7.24
CA VAL A 97 8.82 -5.85 7.55
C VAL A 97 7.40 -5.92 7.03
N GLY A 98 6.44 -5.49 7.86
CA GLY A 98 5.02 -5.49 7.52
C GLY A 98 4.41 -4.08 7.59
N ILE A 99 3.48 -3.82 6.66
CA ILE A 99 2.57 -2.68 6.73
C ILE A 99 1.14 -3.13 6.47
N ARG A 100 0.16 -2.36 6.92
CA ARG A 100 -1.23 -2.44 6.47
C ARG A 100 -1.59 -1.18 5.72
N VAL A 101 -2.04 -1.34 4.49
CA VAL A 101 -2.41 -0.24 3.61
C VAL A 101 -3.92 -0.14 3.50
N ARG A 102 -4.47 1.07 3.66
CA ARG A 102 -5.89 1.33 3.43
C ARG A 102 -6.14 1.61 1.95
N LEU A 103 -6.96 0.76 1.32
CA LEU A 103 -7.42 0.91 -0.05
C LEU A 103 -8.95 1.06 -0.03
N GLY A 104 -9.42 2.31 -0.06
CA GLY A 104 -10.84 2.63 0.14
C GLY A 104 -11.34 2.14 1.51
N LYS A 105 -12.25 1.16 1.51
CA LYS A 105 -12.77 0.52 2.74
C LYS A 105 -11.99 -0.74 3.15
N CYS A 106 -11.09 -1.22 2.30
CA CYS A 106 -10.30 -2.42 2.55
C CYS A 106 -8.99 -2.06 3.24
N ILE A 107 -8.47 -2.99 4.05
CA ILE A 107 -7.13 -2.92 4.62
C ILE A 107 -6.38 -4.14 4.13
N VAL A 108 -5.26 -3.92 3.43
CA VAL A 108 -4.43 -4.98 2.86
C VAL A 108 -3.08 -5.00 3.58
N PRO A 109 -2.80 -6.04 4.39
CA PRO A 109 -1.46 -6.33 4.88
C PRO A 109 -0.50 -6.65 3.73
N ILE A 110 0.68 -6.03 3.75
CA ILE A 110 1.75 -6.22 2.78
C ILE A 110 3.04 -6.43 3.56
N PHE A 111 3.73 -7.52 3.26
CA PHE A 111 4.95 -7.94 3.94
C PHE A 111 6.11 -8.05 2.96
N CYS A 112 7.28 -7.58 3.39
CA CYS A 112 8.56 -7.70 2.68
C CYS A 112 9.44 -8.69 3.44
N LEU A 113 9.66 -9.87 2.87
CA LEU A 113 10.47 -10.94 3.47
C LEU A 113 11.81 -11.06 2.75
N TYR A 114 12.89 -11.20 3.51
CA TYR A 114 14.14 -11.77 3.02
C TYR A 114 14.40 -13.06 3.81
N ASN A 115 14.57 -14.18 3.12
CA ASN A 115 15.00 -15.42 3.73
C ASN A 115 16.42 -15.74 3.27
N PRO A 116 17.42 -15.76 4.18
CA PRO A 116 18.79 -16.13 3.83
C PRO A 116 18.86 -17.55 3.23
N PRO A 117 19.79 -17.85 2.30
CA PRO A 117 19.84 -19.12 1.59
C PRO A 117 20.04 -20.35 2.48
N ASN A 118 20.66 -20.16 3.65
CA ASN A 118 20.94 -21.24 4.61
C ASN A 118 19.92 -21.32 5.75
N HIS A 119 18.87 -20.49 5.71
CA HIS A 119 17.81 -20.49 6.71
C HIS A 119 16.62 -21.31 6.19
N ILE A 120 16.16 -22.27 6.99
CA ILE A 120 14.99 -23.10 6.69
C ILE A 120 13.76 -22.40 7.27
N LEU A 121 12.81 -22.04 6.41
CA LEU A 121 11.54 -21.44 6.84
C LEU A 121 10.70 -22.47 7.59
N ASP A 122 10.03 -22.06 8.66
CA ASP A 122 9.08 -22.91 9.37
C ASP A 122 7.75 -22.96 8.59
N TYR A 123 7.18 -24.14 8.38
CA TYR A 123 5.85 -24.27 7.78
C TYR A 123 4.78 -23.54 8.60
N SER A 124 4.91 -23.54 9.93
CA SER A 124 3.96 -22.87 10.82
C SER A 124 3.96 -21.34 10.69
N PHE A 125 5.00 -20.74 10.09
CA PHE A 125 4.97 -19.32 9.71
C PHE A 125 3.87 -19.05 8.67
N PHE A 126 3.74 -19.94 7.68
CA PHE A 126 2.71 -19.84 6.66
C PHE A 126 1.33 -20.17 7.24
N GLU A 127 1.22 -21.13 8.15
CA GLU A 127 -0.04 -21.40 8.87
C GLU A 127 -0.51 -20.18 9.66
N ASP A 128 0.42 -19.50 10.35
CA ASP A 128 0.13 -18.29 11.12
C ASP A 128 -0.37 -17.17 10.21
N ILE A 129 0.28 -16.92 9.07
CA ILE A 129 -0.21 -15.96 8.07
C ILE A 129 -1.61 -16.36 7.58
N SER A 130 -1.80 -17.60 7.15
CA SER A 130 -3.07 -18.08 6.62
C SER A 130 -4.21 -17.97 7.64
N SER A 131 -3.91 -18.10 8.93
CA SER A 131 -4.90 -17.99 10.01
C SER A 131 -5.21 -16.54 10.40
N LYS A 132 -4.20 -15.66 10.46
CA LYS A 132 -4.33 -14.27 10.89
C LYS A 132 -4.87 -13.35 9.79
N PHE A 133 -4.60 -13.66 8.52
CA PHE A 133 -4.88 -12.76 7.41
C PHE A 133 -5.73 -13.43 6.33
N PRO A 134 -7.03 -13.12 6.25
CA PRO A 134 -7.88 -13.53 5.13
C PRO A 134 -7.44 -12.92 3.79
N THR A 135 -6.70 -11.82 3.83
CA THR A 135 -6.23 -11.07 2.67
C THR A 135 -4.82 -10.58 2.97
N PHE A 136 -3.84 -10.86 2.11
CA PHE A 136 -2.46 -10.41 2.29
C PHE A 136 -1.65 -10.44 0.99
N ILE A 137 -0.53 -9.72 1.00
CA ILE A 137 0.55 -9.81 0.02
C ILE A 137 1.85 -10.05 0.79
N LEU A 138 2.64 -11.01 0.34
CA LEU A 138 3.96 -11.32 0.86
C LEU A 138 4.94 -11.35 -0.32
N GLY A 139 5.80 -10.33 -0.41
CA GLY A 139 6.78 -10.20 -1.47
C GLY A 139 8.21 -10.24 -0.93
N GLY A 140 9.14 -10.75 -1.72
CA GLY A 140 10.57 -10.67 -1.40
C GLY A 140 11.38 -11.85 -1.93
N ASP A 141 12.61 -11.99 -1.44
CA ASP A 141 13.50 -13.09 -1.79
C ASP A 141 13.37 -14.22 -0.76
N PHE A 142 12.86 -15.37 -1.21
CA PHE A 142 12.61 -16.53 -0.37
C PHE A 142 13.78 -17.52 -0.34
N ASN A 143 14.75 -17.38 -1.25
CA ASN A 143 15.77 -18.41 -1.52
C ASN A 143 15.17 -19.84 -1.60
N ALA A 144 13.96 -19.95 -2.16
CA ALA A 144 13.21 -21.18 -2.27
C ALA A 144 13.23 -21.66 -3.73
N LYS A 145 13.49 -22.96 -3.94
CA LYS A 145 13.57 -23.56 -5.27
C LYS A 145 12.63 -24.74 -5.33
N ALA A 146 11.67 -24.70 -6.24
CA ALA A 146 10.71 -25.76 -6.44
C ALA A 146 10.09 -25.69 -7.84
N GLY A 147 9.64 -26.83 -8.37
CA GLY A 147 9.00 -26.87 -9.68
C GLY A 147 7.73 -26.04 -9.71
N ALA A 148 6.94 -26.05 -8.62
CA ALA A 148 5.72 -25.23 -8.54
C ALA A 148 6.00 -23.72 -8.44
N LEU A 149 7.25 -23.32 -8.17
CA LEU A 149 7.69 -21.92 -8.13
C LEU A 149 8.29 -21.46 -9.47
N GLY A 150 8.32 -22.33 -10.49
CA GLY A 150 8.92 -22.05 -11.79
C GLY A 150 10.42 -22.36 -11.88
N CYS A 151 11.02 -22.99 -10.87
CA CYS A 151 12.42 -23.40 -10.92
C CYS A 151 12.61 -24.70 -11.70
N THR A 152 13.61 -24.74 -12.60
CA THR A 152 13.89 -25.89 -13.47
C THR A 152 15.06 -26.77 -12.99
N THR A 153 15.87 -26.30 -12.04
CA THR A 153 17.12 -26.97 -11.64
C THR A 153 16.99 -27.86 -10.40
N GLY A 154 15.76 -28.23 -10.02
CA GLY A 154 15.46 -29.04 -8.83
C GLY A 154 14.92 -28.22 -7.64
N SER A 155 14.63 -28.92 -6.55
CA SER A 155 13.99 -28.34 -5.36
C SER A 155 14.92 -28.29 -4.14
N ASN A 156 14.73 -27.31 -3.26
CA ASN A 156 15.36 -27.25 -1.93
C ASN A 156 14.30 -27.33 -0.81
N SER A 157 14.74 -27.43 0.45
CA SER A 157 13.83 -27.56 1.61
C SER A 157 12.81 -26.42 1.68
N ASN A 158 13.23 -25.17 1.47
CA ASN A 158 12.31 -24.02 1.46
C ASN A 158 11.29 -24.12 0.32
N GLY A 159 11.69 -24.56 -0.86
CA GLY A 159 10.78 -24.78 -1.97
C GLY A 159 9.72 -25.83 -1.68
N LEU A 160 10.09 -26.95 -1.04
CA LEU A 160 9.12 -27.98 -0.64
C LEU A 160 8.13 -27.46 0.42
N ILE A 161 8.60 -26.59 1.32
CA ILE A 161 7.74 -25.95 2.34
C ILE A 161 6.76 -24.98 1.68
N LEU A 162 7.22 -24.16 0.74
CA LEU A 162 6.36 -23.26 -0.03
C LEU A 162 5.38 -24.04 -0.92
N GLU A 163 5.81 -25.12 -1.58
CA GLU A 163 4.92 -26.01 -2.34
C GLU A 163 3.80 -26.55 -1.46
N LYS A 164 4.15 -27.03 -0.26
CA LYS A 164 3.16 -27.50 0.71
C LYS A 164 2.21 -26.38 1.15
N ALA A 165 2.70 -25.16 1.35
CA ALA A 165 1.88 -24.01 1.73
C ALA A 165 0.91 -23.61 0.61
N LEU A 166 1.38 -23.56 -0.65
CA LEU A 166 0.55 -23.29 -1.82
C LEU A 166 -0.57 -24.34 -2.00
N LEU A 167 -0.30 -25.60 -1.67
CA LEU A 167 -1.27 -26.69 -1.81
C LEU A 167 -2.30 -26.74 -0.68
N ASN A 168 -1.92 -26.41 0.55
CA ASN A 168 -2.73 -26.70 1.74
C ASN A 168 -3.24 -25.47 2.50
N LEU A 169 -2.73 -24.28 2.18
CA LEU A 169 -3.06 -23.03 2.88
C LEU A 169 -3.64 -22.00 1.91
N ASN A 170 -4.08 -20.85 2.44
CA ASN A 170 -4.66 -19.75 1.67
C ASN A 170 -3.58 -18.92 0.95
N PHE A 171 -2.71 -19.58 0.19
CA PHE A 171 -1.61 -18.97 -0.55
C PHE A 171 -1.77 -19.21 -2.05
N SER A 172 -1.34 -18.22 -2.82
CA SER A 172 -1.35 -18.23 -4.28
C SER A 172 -0.07 -17.57 -4.77
N LEU A 173 0.53 -18.17 -5.78
CA LEU A 173 1.72 -17.65 -6.45
C LEU A 173 1.28 -16.68 -7.57
N VAL A 174 1.82 -15.46 -7.54
CA VAL A 174 1.57 -14.45 -8.57
C VAL A 174 2.56 -14.59 -9.74
N ASN A 175 3.80 -15.00 -9.44
CA ASN A 175 4.86 -15.11 -10.44
C ASN A 175 4.50 -16.08 -11.57
N ASP A 176 5.01 -15.77 -12.75
CA ASP A 176 5.20 -16.75 -13.82
C ASP A 176 6.58 -17.44 -13.70
N ASN A 177 6.98 -18.19 -14.73
CA ASN A 177 8.27 -18.91 -14.75
C ASN A 177 9.46 -18.01 -15.18
N SER A 178 9.27 -16.70 -15.28
CA SER A 178 10.32 -15.75 -15.66
C SER A 178 11.42 -15.69 -14.60
N PRO A 179 12.71 -15.87 -14.95
CA PRO A 179 13.79 -15.81 -13.97
C PRO A 179 13.92 -14.44 -13.30
N THR A 180 14.07 -14.44 -11.99
CA THR A 180 14.20 -13.23 -11.16
C THR A 180 15.64 -13.02 -10.69
N TYR A 181 16.43 -14.08 -10.70
CA TYR A 181 17.84 -14.12 -10.31
C TYR A 181 18.72 -14.60 -11.47
N PHE A 182 19.94 -14.06 -11.59
CA PHE A 182 20.93 -14.52 -12.55
C PHE A 182 22.37 -14.44 -12.03
N GLN A 183 23.22 -15.37 -12.46
CA GLN A 183 24.67 -15.32 -12.27
C GLN A 183 25.35 -15.22 -13.63
N ILE A 184 25.84 -14.02 -13.96
CA ILE A 184 26.50 -13.70 -15.23
C ILE A 184 27.58 -14.73 -15.59
N ASN A 185 28.42 -15.09 -14.61
CA ASN A 185 29.59 -15.95 -14.84
C ASN A 185 29.25 -17.44 -14.99
N ARG A 186 28.00 -17.86 -14.76
CA ARG A 186 27.61 -19.29 -14.72
C ARG A 186 26.45 -19.64 -15.64
N ASP A 187 25.95 -18.68 -16.43
CA ASP A 187 24.72 -18.83 -17.23
C ASP A 187 23.61 -19.53 -16.43
N TYR A 188 23.41 -19.04 -15.20
CA TYR A 188 22.56 -19.66 -14.21
C TYR A 188 21.47 -18.69 -13.81
N THR A 189 20.21 -19.08 -14.01
CA THR A 189 19.04 -18.27 -13.70
C THR A 189 18.05 -19.03 -12.84
N GLN A 190 17.33 -18.34 -11.94
CA GLN A 190 16.36 -18.93 -11.02
C GLN A 190 15.18 -17.99 -10.77
N VAL A 191 14.09 -18.55 -10.22
CA VAL A 191 12.97 -17.78 -9.67
C VAL A 191 13.06 -17.83 -8.14
N LEU A 192 13.68 -16.83 -7.52
CA LEU A 192 13.92 -16.77 -6.06
C LEU A 192 13.10 -15.69 -5.38
N ASP A 193 12.96 -14.55 -6.07
CA ASP A 193 12.07 -13.47 -5.66
C ASP A 193 10.63 -13.78 -6.06
N LEU A 194 9.71 -13.73 -5.10
CA LEU A 194 8.32 -14.13 -5.29
C LEU A 194 7.36 -13.07 -4.74
N PHE A 195 6.21 -12.98 -5.38
CA PHE A 195 4.97 -12.45 -4.80
C PHE A 195 4.05 -13.63 -4.51
N LEU A 196 3.84 -13.87 -3.21
CA LEU A 196 2.79 -14.73 -2.69
C LEU A 196 1.65 -13.86 -2.19
N CYS A 197 0.41 -14.32 -2.35
CA CYS A 197 -0.75 -13.60 -1.84
C CYS A 197 -1.89 -14.56 -1.48
N SER A 198 -2.93 -14.04 -0.86
CA SER A 198 -4.19 -14.77 -0.73
C SER A 198 -4.92 -14.85 -2.09
N PRO A 199 -5.72 -15.90 -2.36
CA PRO A 199 -6.43 -16.09 -3.64
C PRO A 199 -7.30 -14.88 -4.05
N ASN A 200 -7.92 -14.21 -3.09
CA ASN A 200 -8.74 -13.03 -3.36
C ASN A 200 -7.94 -11.79 -3.78
N ILE A 201 -6.62 -11.75 -3.50
CA ILE A 201 -5.70 -10.75 -4.06
C ILE A 201 -5.24 -11.19 -5.45
N LEU A 202 -5.01 -12.49 -5.68
CA LEU A 202 -4.68 -13.00 -7.01
C LEU A 202 -5.77 -12.62 -8.03
N ASP A 203 -7.05 -12.68 -7.65
CA ASP A 203 -8.19 -12.22 -8.47
C ASP A 203 -8.15 -10.73 -8.82
N LYS A 204 -7.33 -9.94 -8.12
CA LYS A 204 -7.09 -8.51 -8.39
C LYS A 204 -5.81 -8.28 -9.17
N SER A 205 -5.01 -9.30 -9.43
CA SER A 205 -3.78 -9.20 -10.22
C SER A 205 -4.12 -8.85 -11.66
N ALA A 206 -3.85 -7.61 -12.03
CA ALA A 206 -4.03 -7.12 -13.39
C ALA A 206 -2.79 -7.42 -14.25
N GLU A 207 -1.60 -7.38 -13.66
CA GLU A 207 -0.34 -7.59 -14.36
C GLU A 207 0.79 -7.97 -13.39
N PHE A 208 1.59 -8.94 -13.80
CA PHE A 208 2.88 -9.28 -13.21
C PHE A 208 3.97 -9.19 -14.28
N LYS A 209 5.13 -8.60 -13.95
CA LYS A 209 6.29 -8.49 -14.84
C LYS A 209 7.60 -8.57 -14.09
N VAL A 210 8.58 -9.25 -14.68
CA VAL A 210 10.00 -9.08 -14.35
C VAL A 210 10.57 -7.96 -15.23
N LEU A 211 11.16 -6.94 -14.61
CA LEU A 211 11.59 -5.70 -15.26
C LEU A 211 13.01 -5.82 -15.83
N TYR A 212 13.20 -6.70 -16.81
CA TYR A 212 14.51 -6.97 -17.43
C TYR A 212 15.15 -5.74 -18.11
N GLU A 213 14.33 -4.77 -18.52
CA GLU A 213 14.81 -3.54 -19.14
C GLU A 213 15.54 -2.61 -18.16
N TRP A 214 15.44 -2.88 -16.86
CA TRP A 214 16.11 -2.14 -15.81
C TRP A 214 17.36 -2.89 -15.35
N ASP A 215 18.51 -2.53 -15.93
CA ASP A 215 19.80 -2.93 -15.38
C ASP A 215 20.04 -2.16 -14.08
N MET A 216 19.64 -2.79 -12.97
CA MET A 216 19.77 -2.24 -11.64
C MET A 216 21.12 -2.57 -11.00
N THR A 217 22.06 -3.18 -11.72
CA THR A 217 23.39 -3.62 -11.22
C THR A 217 23.34 -4.58 -10.01
N SER A 218 22.20 -5.24 -9.82
CA SER A 218 22.00 -6.35 -8.88
C SER A 218 21.94 -7.65 -9.69
N ASP A 219 22.25 -8.78 -9.05
CA ASP A 219 22.02 -10.13 -9.57
C ASP A 219 20.53 -10.55 -9.51
N HIS A 220 19.68 -9.66 -9.00
CA HIS A 220 18.23 -9.80 -8.99
C HIS A 220 17.55 -8.69 -9.81
N TYR A 221 16.57 -9.08 -10.62
CA TYR A 221 15.72 -8.16 -11.37
C TYR A 221 14.59 -7.62 -10.48
N PRO A 222 14.17 -6.35 -10.65
CA PRO A 222 12.94 -5.87 -10.02
C PRO A 222 11.70 -6.58 -10.56
N LEU A 223 10.72 -6.80 -9.69
CA LEU A 223 9.44 -7.40 -10.00
C LEU A 223 8.35 -6.36 -9.83
N LEU A 224 7.42 -6.31 -10.78
CA LEU A 224 6.26 -5.43 -10.76
C LEU A 224 4.98 -6.24 -10.63
N LEU A 225 4.12 -5.80 -9.73
CA LEU A 225 2.76 -6.30 -9.54
C LEU A 225 1.78 -5.12 -9.58
N ASN A 226 0.88 -5.12 -10.55
CA ASN A 226 -0.25 -4.22 -10.61
C ASN A 226 -1.52 -4.94 -10.15
N LEU A 227 -2.18 -4.37 -9.15
CA LEU A 227 -3.48 -4.84 -8.67
C LEU A 227 -4.57 -3.85 -9.09
N ASP A 228 -5.68 -4.35 -9.63
CA ASP A 228 -6.90 -3.58 -9.89
C ASP A 228 -7.98 -4.03 -8.90
N PHE A 229 -8.29 -3.15 -7.94
CA PHE A 229 -9.31 -3.44 -6.95
C PHE A 229 -10.72 -3.14 -7.46
N GLY A 230 -10.86 -2.64 -8.69
CA GLY A 230 -12.14 -2.35 -9.32
C GLY A 230 -12.95 -1.30 -8.56
N PHE A 231 -12.31 -0.54 -7.65
CA PHE A 231 -12.97 0.60 -7.04
C PHE A 231 -13.33 1.52 -8.19
N LYS A 232 -14.62 1.69 -8.45
CA LYS A 232 -15.05 2.75 -9.36
C LYS A 232 -14.42 4.01 -8.81
N LYS A 233 -13.56 4.64 -9.61
CA LYS A 233 -13.17 6.02 -9.37
C LYS A 233 -14.52 6.71 -9.25
N ASN A 234 -14.92 7.13 -8.06
CA ASN A 234 -15.94 8.15 -7.99
C ASN A 234 -15.23 9.35 -8.60
N ILE A 235 -15.25 9.44 -9.92
CA ILE A 235 -15.02 10.65 -10.70
C ILE A 235 -16.26 11.54 -10.46
N ASN A 236 -16.55 11.78 -9.20
CA ASN A 236 -17.21 12.98 -8.76
C ASN A 236 -16.09 13.79 -8.07
N LEU A 237 -15.11 14.19 -8.88
CA LEU A 237 -14.30 15.39 -8.66
C LEU A 237 -15.07 16.64 -9.10
N SER A 238 -16.38 16.65 -8.84
CA SER A 238 -17.13 17.86 -8.61
C SER A 238 -17.76 17.67 -7.24
N ASP A 239 -17.25 18.43 -6.27
CA ASP A 239 -17.94 18.85 -5.05
C ASP A 239 -19.21 18.05 -4.71
N GLU A 240 -19.08 16.86 -4.11
CA GLU A 240 -20.17 16.39 -3.26
C GLU A 240 -20.11 17.23 -1.98
N LEU A 241 -20.62 18.46 -2.13
CA LEU A 241 -20.98 19.37 -1.06
C LEU A 241 -21.63 18.51 0.04
N LYS A 242 -20.99 18.44 1.22
CA LYS A 242 -21.50 17.65 2.34
C LYS A 242 -22.84 18.23 2.77
N PHE A 243 -23.80 17.40 3.16
CA PHE A 243 -25.04 17.91 3.74
C PHE A 243 -24.75 18.78 4.97
N ASP A 244 -25.18 20.04 4.94
CA ASP A 244 -25.08 20.96 6.07
C ASP A 244 -26.26 20.69 7.00
N TYR A 245 -26.08 19.71 7.90
CA TYR A 245 -27.12 19.28 8.81
C TYR A 245 -27.58 20.38 9.79
N LEU A 246 -26.79 21.45 9.95
CA LEU A 246 -27.14 22.59 10.79
C LEU A 246 -28.15 23.52 10.10
N LYS A 247 -28.21 23.51 8.77
CA LYS A 247 -29.17 24.28 7.96
C LYS A 247 -30.31 23.44 7.39
N SER A 248 -30.42 22.18 7.81
CA SER A 248 -31.49 21.27 7.41
C SER A 248 -32.88 21.84 7.74
N ASN A 249 -33.80 21.74 6.78
CA ASN A 249 -35.22 21.88 7.04
C ASN A 249 -35.82 20.53 7.44
N TRP A 250 -35.67 20.17 8.72
CA TRP A 250 -36.17 18.90 9.25
C TRP A 250 -37.69 18.73 9.15
N ALA A 251 -38.44 19.84 9.15
CA ALA A 251 -39.89 19.80 8.95
C ALA A 251 -40.25 19.35 7.53
N LEU A 252 -39.55 19.88 6.52
CA LEU A 252 -39.69 19.46 5.12
C LEU A 252 -39.20 18.02 4.91
N PHE A 253 -38.08 17.63 5.52
CA PHE A 253 -37.59 16.25 5.48
C PHE A 253 -38.66 15.27 5.98
N LYS A 254 -39.25 15.58 7.14
CA LYS A 254 -40.31 14.76 7.75
C LYS A 254 -41.58 14.75 6.91
N SER A 255 -41.99 15.87 6.32
CA SER A 255 -43.18 15.90 5.45
C SER A 255 -42.99 15.07 4.19
N LEU A 256 -41.80 15.09 3.59
CA LEU A 256 -41.48 14.30 2.40
C LEU A 256 -41.51 12.80 2.70
N LEU A 257 -40.92 12.37 3.81
CA LEU A 257 -40.97 10.96 4.24
C LEU A 257 -42.40 10.51 4.58
N ASN A 258 -43.21 11.37 5.19
CA ASN A 258 -44.60 11.04 5.51
C ASN A 258 -45.51 10.99 4.28
N GLN A 259 -45.10 11.59 3.16
CA GLN A 259 -45.80 11.49 1.87
C GLN A 259 -45.41 10.22 1.09
N CYS A 260 -44.31 9.54 1.47
CA CYS A 260 -43.93 8.25 0.91
C CYS A 260 -44.88 7.17 1.42
N ASN A 261 -45.86 6.80 0.60
CA ASN A 261 -46.85 5.78 0.92
C ASN A 261 -46.28 4.39 0.58
N ILE A 262 -45.34 3.88 1.40
CA ILE A 262 -44.80 2.53 1.24
C ILE A 262 -45.82 1.53 1.81
N SER A 263 -46.63 0.94 0.92
CA SER A 263 -47.60 -0.09 1.29
C SER A 263 -46.90 -1.43 1.54
N LEU A 264 -46.86 -1.84 2.81
CA LEU A 264 -46.29 -3.13 3.24
C LEU A 264 -47.10 -4.34 2.74
N LYS A 265 -48.26 -4.12 2.11
CA LYS A 265 -49.12 -5.20 1.58
C LYS A 265 -48.63 -5.76 0.24
N ASP A 266 -47.70 -5.08 -0.42
CA ASP A 266 -47.25 -5.41 -1.78
C ASP A 266 -45.98 -6.29 -1.80
N PHE A 267 -45.49 -6.73 -0.64
CA PHE A 267 -44.20 -7.43 -0.52
C PHE A 267 -44.34 -8.81 0.15
N ASN A 268 -43.93 -9.87 -0.56
CA ASN A 268 -43.96 -11.25 -0.06
C ASN A 268 -42.64 -11.59 0.65
N ILE A 269 -42.70 -12.03 1.90
CA ILE A 269 -41.68 -11.83 2.96
C ILE A 269 -40.28 -12.45 2.69
N LYS A 270 -40.10 -13.36 1.72
CA LYS A 270 -38.82 -14.10 1.55
C LYS A 270 -37.84 -13.58 0.49
N SER A 271 -38.27 -12.72 -0.44
CA SER A 271 -37.40 -12.13 -1.50
C SER A 271 -37.42 -10.59 -1.49
N SER A 272 -37.96 -10.02 -0.41
CA SER A 272 -38.43 -8.63 -0.37
C SER A 272 -37.62 -7.72 0.55
N VAL A 273 -36.71 -8.25 1.39
CA VAL A 273 -35.99 -7.42 2.37
C VAL A 273 -34.96 -6.52 1.69
N GLU A 274 -34.19 -7.06 0.74
CA GLU A 274 -33.21 -6.28 -0.02
C GLU A 274 -33.89 -5.20 -0.87
N LYS A 275 -35.00 -5.55 -1.53
CA LYS A 275 -35.79 -4.60 -2.33
C LYS A 275 -36.46 -3.52 -1.47
N LEU A 276 -36.97 -3.87 -0.30
CA LEU A 276 -37.53 -2.91 0.65
C LEU A 276 -36.43 -1.97 1.17
N ASN A 277 -35.25 -2.49 1.50
CA ASN A 277 -34.12 -1.68 1.92
C ASN A 277 -33.68 -0.70 0.83
N GLU A 278 -33.69 -1.13 -0.43
CA GLU A 278 -33.37 -0.28 -1.57
C GLU A 278 -34.38 0.87 -1.72
N ILE A 279 -35.69 0.58 -1.70
CA ILE A 279 -36.77 1.58 -1.77
C ILE A 279 -36.70 2.57 -0.60
N ILE A 280 -36.52 2.06 0.64
CA ILE A 280 -36.41 2.91 1.82
C ILE A 280 -35.18 3.83 1.71
N THR A 281 -34.05 3.28 1.25
CA THR A 281 -32.81 4.04 1.08
C THR A 281 -32.99 5.15 0.04
N GLU A 282 -33.64 4.87 -1.08
CA GLU A 282 -33.90 5.85 -2.13
C GLU A 282 -34.78 7.01 -1.64
N GLU A 283 -35.88 6.71 -0.93
CA GLU A 283 -36.77 7.74 -0.42
C GLU A 283 -36.11 8.61 0.67
N ILE A 284 -35.29 8.01 1.54
CA ILE A 284 -34.48 8.76 2.53
C ILE A 284 -33.49 9.69 1.82
N LEU A 285 -32.77 9.19 0.80
CA LEU A 285 -31.81 9.98 0.07
C LEU A 285 -32.47 11.12 -0.72
N LYS A 286 -33.64 10.86 -1.30
CA LYS A 286 -34.44 11.87 -2.00
C LYS A 286 -34.93 12.95 -1.06
N ALA A 287 -35.50 12.58 0.08
CA ALA A 287 -35.93 13.54 1.10
C ALA A 287 -34.75 14.37 1.60
N ALA A 288 -33.58 13.76 1.85
CA ALA A 288 -32.38 14.45 2.29
C ALA A 288 -31.88 15.46 1.25
N LYS A 289 -31.84 15.10 -0.04
CA LYS A 289 -31.43 15.99 -1.13
C LYS A 289 -32.31 17.24 -1.26
N LEU A 290 -33.60 17.13 -0.96
CA LEU A 290 -34.57 18.22 -1.10
C LEU A 290 -34.67 19.13 0.13
N SER A 291 -34.31 18.61 1.31
CA SER A 291 -34.53 19.31 2.59
C SER A 291 -33.25 19.70 3.32
N ILE A 292 -32.11 19.11 2.95
CA ILE A 292 -30.82 19.41 3.56
C ILE A 292 -29.95 20.12 2.52
N PRO A 293 -29.67 21.43 2.72
CA PRO A 293 -28.77 22.14 1.83
C PRO A 293 -27.37 21.54 1.94
N LYS A 294 -26.60 21.63 0.86
CA LYS A 294 -25.23 21.12 0.85
C LYS A 294 -24.24 22.27 1.13
N GLU A 295 -23.17 21.99 1.86
CA GLU A 295 -22.08 22.92 2.17
C GLU A 295 -21.42 23.38 0.88
N GLU A 296 -21.69 24.63 0.45
CA GLU A 296 -20.85 25.31 -0.55
C GLU A 296 -19.39 25.19 -0.15
N GLY A 297 -18.57 24.63 -1.03
CA GLY A 297 -17.15 24.38 -0.82
C GLY A 297 -16.41 25.66 -0.42
N LYS A 298 -16.39 25.99 0.87
CA LYS A 298 -15.49 26.98 1.41
C LYS A 298 -14.10 26.39 1.25
N LYS A 299 -13.32 26.94 0.33
CA LYS A 299 -11.86 26.81 0.33
C LYS A 299 -11.39 27.05 1.76
N LYS A 300 -11.10 25.99 2.51
CA LYS A 300 -10.55 26.08 3.86
C LYS A 300 -9.14 26.63 3.71
N PHE A 301 -9.00 27.96 3.74
CA PHE A 301 -7.75 28.56 4.20
C PHE A 301 -7.54 28.07 5.64
N ARG A 302 -6.57 27.18 5.83
CA ARG A 302 -6.16 26.77 7.17
C ARG A 302 -5.79 28.03 7.98
N SER A 303 -6.35 28.08 9.18
CA SER A 303 -6.48 29.21 10.07
C SER A 303 -5.16 29.78 10.60
N ASN A 304 -4.96 31.08 10.37
CA ASN A 304 -4.43 32.20 11.17
C ASN A 304 -3.61 32.05 12.49
N ALA A 305 -3.32 30.86 13.03
CA ALA A 305 -2.49 30.75 14.24
C ALA A 305 -1.00 31.01 13.94
N ASP A 306 -0.48 30.44 12.84
CA ASP A 306 0.91 30.65 12.44
C ASP A 306 1.12 32.01 11.76
N LYS A 307 0.09 32.55 11.11
CA LYS A 307 0.18 33.84 10.40
C LYS A 307 0.37 35.02 11.36
N LYS A 308 -0.24 34.99 12.55
CA LYS A 308 -0.06 36.03 13.57
C LYS A 308 1.32 35.95 14.23
N LYS A 309 1.83 34.74 14.46
CA LYS A 309 3.18 34.49 14.99
C LYS A 309 4.26 34.87 13.98
N TYR A 310 4.07 34.51 12.72
CA TYR A 310 4.95 34.87 11.61
C TYR A 310 4.94 36.37 11.32
N ASN A 311 3.77 37.03 11.33
CA ASN A 311 3.65 38.49 11.14
C ASN A 311 4.26 39.27 12.32
N LYS A 312 4.15 38.76 13.55
CA LYS A 312 4.81 39.37 14.72
C LYS A 312 6.34 39.25 14.61
N LEU A 313 6.85 38.07 14.28
CA LEU A 313 8.29 37.83 14.13
C LEU A 313 8.90 38.65 12.98
N THR A 314 8.18 38.79 11.85
CA THR A 314 8.63 39.64 10.73
C THR A 314 8.53 41.13 11.03
N ALA A 315 7.59 41.58 11.88
CA ALA A 315 7.56 42.97 12.33
C ALA A 315 8.74 43.29 13.28
N GLU A 316 9.05 42.40 14.22
CA GLU A 316 10.20 42.55 15.12
C GLU A 316 11.55 42.59 14.37
N LEU A 317 11.74 41.68 13.39
CA LEU A 317 12.92 41.68 12.52
C LEU A 317 13.05 42.96 11.68
N ARG A 318 11.94 43.52 11.20
CA ARG A 318 11.95 44.78 10.44
C ARG A 318 12.30 45.98 11.31
N THR A 319 11.86 46.01 12.55
CA THR A 319 12.23 47.08 13.50
C THR A 319 13.71 46.99 13.85
N GLN A 320 14.22 45.80 14.16
CA GLN A 320 15.66 45.59 14.44
C GLN A 320 16.55 45.99 13.26
N LEU A 321 16.16 45.64 12.03
CA LEU A 321 16.89 46.04 10.81
C LEU A 321 16.85 47.56 10.58
N ARG A 322 15.76 48.23 10.96
CA ARG A 322 15.63 49.68 10.85
C ARG A 322 16.49 50.40 11.88
N ASP A 323 16.53 49.90 13.11
CA ASP A 323 17.37 50.44 14.19
C ASP A 323 18.86 50.21 13.93
N PHE A 324 19.22 49.08 13.31
CA PHE A 324 20.58 48.81 12.85
C PHE A 324 21.01 49.80 11.75
N ARG A 325 20.16 50.03 10.75
CA ARG A 325 20.40 51.01 9.67
C ARG A 325 20.49 52.46 10.13
N ASN A 326 19.88 52.80 11.27
CA ASN A 326 19.94 54.15 11.83
C ASN A 326 21.14 54.36 12.78
N LYS A 327 21.92 53.30 13.07
CA LYS A 327 23.08 53.33 13.97
C LYS A 327 24.43 53.10 13.26
N SER A 328 24.40 52.82 11.96
CA SER A 328 25.56 52.73 11.06
C SER A 328 25.49 53.85 10.02
#